data_AF-R7PXN4-F1
#
_entry.id   AF-R7PXN4-F1
#
_cell.length_a   1.000
_cell.length_b   1.000
_cell.length_c   1.000
_cell.angle_alpha   90.00
_cell.angle_beta   90.00
_cell.angle_gamma   90.00
#
_symmetry.space_group_name_H-M   'P 1'
#
loop_
_entity.id
_entity.type
_entity.pdbx_description
1 polymer ?
#
loop_
_entity_poly.entity_id
_entity_poly.type
_entity_poly.pdbx_seq_one_letter_code
_entity_poly.pdbx_strand_id
1 'polypeptide(L)'
;MRAIGKNEARRMFGRLKERFGRKKQPTVSYNQREAHERCVQRILRIHYMAIVTSGEERERGLEDAVINPMAFESFCDWIELCPDCFSKAAMAIDYIANFHPFVEGNKRTAFQLAIALLRNGGYELDDDTATASFIIEVASGLYSREEIEEWLRRNTHQVIL
;
A
#
# COMPACT_ATOMS: atom_id res chain seq x y z
N MET A 1 12.06 -16.39 -1.84
CA MET A 1 11.68 -15.29 -2.76
C MET A 1 12.15 -15.61 -4.18
N ARG A 2 11.26 -15.66 -5.18
CA ARG A 2 11.67 -15.66 -6.59
C ARG A 2 11.87 -14.20 -7.01
N ALA A 3 13.07 -13.87 -7.48
CA ALA A 3 13.34 -12.57 -8.07
C ALA A 3 12.39 -12.34 -9.26
N ILE A 4 11.73 -11.17 -9.28
CA ILE A 4 10.97 -10.70 -10.44
C ILE A 4 11.87 -10.72 -11.68
N GLY A 5 11.39 -11.34 -12.76
CA GLY A 5 12.16 -11.45 -13.99
C GLY A 5 12.48 -10.07 -14.55
N LYS A 6 13.66 -9.90 -15.14
CA LYS A 6 14.11 -8.60 -15.71
C LYS A 6 13.05 -7.90 -16.59
N ASN A 7 12.25 -8.67 -17.32
CA ASN A 7 11.20 -8.14 -18.20
C ASN A 7 10.00 -7.60 -17.43
N GLU A 8 9.64 -8.22 -16.31
CA GLU A 8 8.54 -7.81 -15.44
C GLU A 8 8.90 -6.55 -14.67
N ALA A 9 10.11 -6.52 -14.09
CA ALA A 9 10.67 -5.30 -13.49
C ALA A 9 10.70 -4.15 -14.51
N ARG A 10 11.14 -4.41 -15.74
CA ARG A 10 11.20 -3.38 -16.80
C ARG A 10 9.83 -2.85 -17.21
N ARG A 11 8.80 -3.69 -17.26
CA ARG A 11 7.41 -3.25 -17.50
C ARG A 11 6.87 -2.44 -16.32
N MET A 12 7.12 -2.89 -15.09
CA MET A 12 6.75 -2.16 -13.88
C MET A 12 7.38 -0.76 -13.88
N PHE A 13 8.70 -0.66 -14.02
CA PHE A 13 9.41 0.62 -14.10
C PHE A 13 9.01 1.48 -15.31
N GLY A 14 8.64 0.85 -16.43
CA GLY A 14 8.07 1.55 -17.59
C GLY A 14 6.76 2.26 -17.26
N ARG A 15 5.79 1.52 -16.70
CA ARG A 15 4.50 2.06 -16.24
C ARG A 15 4.68 3.16 -15.20
N LEU A 16 5.61 2.98 -14.26
CA LEU A 16 5.90 3.97 -13.23
C LEU A 16 6.49 5.25 -13.82
N LYS A 17 7.38 5.14 -14.81
CA LYS A 17 7.98 6.30 -15.48
C LYS A 17 6.98 7.07 -16.33
N GLU A 18 6.02 6.39 -16.95
CA GLU A 18 4.89 7.00 -17.66
C GLU A 18 3.92 7.69 -16.68
N ARG A 19 3.62 7.05 -15.54
CA ARG A 19 2.72 7.58 -14.50
C ARG A 19 3.31 8.77 -13.73
N PHE A 20 4.64 8.81 -13.59
CA PHE A 20 5.36 9.79 -12.73
C PHE A 20 6.35 10.68 -13.50
N GLY A 21 6.19 10.80 -14.83
CA GLY A 21 7.08 11.57 -15.70
C GLY A 21 7.17 13.07 -15.39
N ARG A 22 8.34 13.51 -14.91
CA ARG A 22 8.93 14.87 -14.85
C ARG A 22 7.99 16.08 -14.93
N LYS A 23 7.41 16.45 -13.79
CA LYS A 23 7.62 17.77 -13.16
C LYS A 23 7.81 17.51 -11.67
N LYS A 24 8.90 18.02 -11.04
CA LYS A 24 9.01 18.02 -9.58
C LYS A 24 7.92 18.97 -9.06
N GLN A 25 6.74 18.43 -8.79
CA GLN A 25 5.79 19.12 -7.93
C GLN A 25 6.45 19.27 -6.55
N PRO A 26 6.21 20.35 -5.81
CA PRO A 26 6.64 20.43 -4.42
C PRO A 26 6.17 19.16 -3.71
N THR A 27 7.10 18.39 -3.17
CA THR A 27 6.74 17.18 -2.43
C THR A 27 6.04 17.61 -1.16
N VAL A 28 4.97 16.91 -0.78
CA VAL A 28 4.21 17.26 0.42
C VAL A 28 5.10 17.18 1.66
N SER A 29 6.08 16.28 1.68
CA SER A 29 7.17 16.20 2.65
C SER A 29 7.87 17.53 2.95
N TYR A 30 7.99 18.46 2.00
CA TYR A 30 8.61 19.76 2.23
C TYR A 30 7.68 20.77 2.91
N ASN A 31 6.40 20.78 2.54
CA ASN A 31 5.42 21.76 3.02
C ASN A 31 4.59 21.28 4.22
N GLN A 32 4.53 19.97 4.47
CA GLN A 32 3.72 19.33 5.51
C GLN A 32 4.51 18.21 6.20
N ARG A 33 5.68 18.57 6.74
CA ARG A 33 6.62 17.63 7.37
C ARG A 33 5.96 16.72 8.42
N GLU A 34 5.13 17.27 9.30
CA GLU A 34 4.46 16.46 10.33
C GLU A 34 3.47 15.44 9.75
N ALA A 35 2.72 15.80 8.70
CA ALA A 35 1.79 14.88 8.06
C ALA A 35 2.53 13.73 7.38
N HIS A 36 3.65 14.06 6.71
CA HIS A 36 4.55 13.08 6.12
C HIS A 36 5.14 12.14 7.17
N GLU A 37 5.69 12.68 8.26
CA GLU A 37 6.24 11.88 9.36
C GLU A 37 5.18 10.98 9.99
N ARG A 38 3.95 11.47 10.22
CA ARG A 38 2.83 10.65 10.69
C ARG A 38 2.48 9.52 9.71
N CYS A 39 2.50 9.79 8.42
CA CYS A 39 2.27 8.78 7.38
C CYS A 39 3.34 7.68 7.45
N VAL A 40 4.62 8.06 7.50
CA VAL A 40 5.73 7.10 7.60
C VAL A 40 5.59 6.24 8.87
N GLN A 41 5.38 6.87 10.03
CA GLN A 41 5.22 6.15 11.30
C GLN A 41 4.02 5.19 11.29
N ARG A 42 2.92 5.59 10.64
CA ARG A 42 1.75 4.71 10.47
C ARG A 42 2.10 3.47 9.66
N ILE A 43 2.85 3.61 8.56
CA ILE A 43 3.24 2.49 7.70
C ILE A 43 4.15 1.53 8.47
N LEU A 44 5.16 2.05 9.18
CA LEU A 44 6.08 1.24 9.99
C LEU A 44 5.33 0.50 11.10
N ARG A 45 4.42 1.17 11.81
CA ARG A 45 3.60 0.52 12.85
C ARG A 45 2.70 -0.58 12.28
N ILE A 46 2.06 -0.34 11.14
CA ILE A 46 1.21 -1.34 10.49
C ILE A 46 2.06 -2.54 10.03
N HIS A 47 3.25 -2.29 9.51
CA HIS A 47 4.19 -3.33 9.11
C HIS A 47 4.62 -4.19 10.30
N TYR A 48 5.05 -3.55 11.39
CA TYR A 48 5.41 -4.21 12.64
C TYR A 48 4.30 -5.16 13.09
N MET A 49 3.06 -4.65 13.16
CA MET A 49 1.91 -5.48 13.54
C MET A 49 1.69 -6.63 12.55
N ALA A 50 1.80 -6.40 11.24
CA ALA A 50 1.59 -7.43 10.23
C ALA A 50 2.59 -8.59 10.28
N ILE A 51 3.81 -8.34 10.77
CA ILE A 51 4.81 -9.39 11.02
C ILE A 51 4.53 -10.08 12.37
N VAL A 52 4.37 -9.32 13.45
CA VAL A 52 4.13 -9.90 14.78
C VAL A 52 2.89 -10.79 14.81
N THR A 53 1.80 -10.37 14.17
CA THR A 53 0.54 -11.12 14.18
C THR A 53 0.52 -12.27 13.18
N SER A 54 1.56 -12.45 12.35
CA SER A 54 1.60 -13.57 11.41
C SER A 54 1.81 -14.90 12.14
N GLY A 55 2.53 -14.87 13.28
CA GLY A 55 2.90 -16.07 14.03
C GLY A 55 3.91 -16.97 13.31
N GLU A 56 4.47 -16.51 12.20
CA GLU A 56 5.37 -17.29 11.35
C GLU A 56 6.79 -17.24 11.90
N GLU A 57 7.32 -18.38 12.35
CA GLU A 57 8.66 -18.46 12.95
C GLU A 57 9.76 -17.90 12.03
N ARG A 58 9.62 -18.11 10.71
CA ARG A 58 10.55 -17.60 9.70
C ARG A 58 10.60 -16.06 9.59
N GLU A 59 9.60 -15.38 10.15
CA GLU A 59 9.45 -13.92 10.07
C GLU A 59 9.87 -13.22 11.36
N ARG A 60 10.26 -13.97 12.39
CA ARG A 60 10.77 -13.44 13.66
C ARG A 60 11.96 -12.52 13.42
N GLY A 61 11.91 -11.30 13.95
CA GLY A 61 12.98 -10.32 13.77
C GLY A 61 12.89 -9.51 12.47
N LEU A 62 11.83 -9.69 11.67
CA LEU A 62 11.61 -8.92 10.45
C LEU A 62 10.69 -7.70 10.64
N GLU A 63 10.27 -7.41 11.87
CA GLU A 63 9.27 -6.37 12.19
C GLU A 63 9.72 -4.95 11.80
N ASP A 64 11.04 -4.70 11.82
CA ASP A 64 11.67 -3.44 11.44
C ASP A 64 12.57 -3.59 10.19
N ALA A 65 12.47 -4.71 9.46
CA ALA A 65 13.37 -5.05 8.37
C ALA A 65 13.01 -4.33 7.05
N VAL A 66 13.42 -3.07 6.95
CA VAL A 66 13.24 -2.20 5.77
C VAL A 66 14.35 -2.42 4.74
N ILE A 67 13.98 -2.59 3.47
CA ILE A 67 14.91 -2.71 2.33
C ILE A 67 14.86 -1.52 1.37
N ASN A 68 13.72 -0.82 1.30
CA ASN A 68 13.52 0.30 0.39
C ASN A 68 12.72 1.42 1.08
N PRO A 69 13.35 2.24 1.93
CA PRO A 69 12.65 3.29 2.66
C PRO A 69 12.03 4.35 1.74
N MET A 70 12.67 4.61 0.60
CA MET A 70 12.19 5.54 -0.42
C MET A 70 10.79 5.18 -0.95
N ALA A 71 10.41 3.89 -0.91
CA ALA A 71 9.09 3.45 -1.33
C ALA A 71 7.98 4.03 -0.43
N PHE A 72 8.09 3.88 0.90
CA PHE A 72 7.06 4.44 1.78
C PHE A 72 7.17 5.96 1.92
N GLU A 73 8.37 6.54 1.81
CA GLU A 73 8.53 8.00 1.80
C GLU A 73 7.85 8.64 0.59
N SER A 74 8.06 8.07 -0.60
CA SER A 74 7.42 8.53 -1.84
C SER A 74 5.91 8.30 -1.79
N PHE A 75 5.47 7.15 -1.29
CA PHE A 75 4.06 6.87 -1.10
C PHE A 75 3.36 7.94 -0.25
N CYS A 76 4.00 8.41 0.83
CA CYS A 76 3.46 9.47 1.69
C CYS A 76 3.35 10.83 0.98
N ASP A 77 4.11 11.09 -0.07
CA ASP A 77 3.88 12.26 -0.94
C ASP A 77 2.71 12.02 -1.90
N TRP A 78 2.62 10.82 -2.49
CA TRP A 78 1.58 10.49 -3.48
C TRP A 78 0.19 10.36 -2.89
N ILE A 79 0.06 9.85 -1.66
CA ILE A 79 -1.23 9.60 -1.01
C ILE A 79 -2.01 10.89 -0.77
N GLU A 80 -1.33 12.02 -0.65
CA GLU A 80 -1.94 13.34 -0.46
C GLU A 80 -2.59 13.88 -1.74
N LEU A 81 -2.24 13.30 -2.90
CA LEU A 81 -2.86 13.62 -4.19
C LEU A 81 -4.11 12.76 -4.47
N CYS A 82 -4.39 11.76 -3.62
CA CYS A 82 -5.55 10.90 -3.76
C CYS A 82 -6.81 11.63 -3.23
N PRO A 83 -7.88 11.77 -4.03
CA PRO A 83 -9.04 12.60 -3.69
C PRO A 83 -9.90 12.06 -2.53
N ASP A 84 -9.85 10.76 -2.24
CA ASP A 84 -10.69 10.13 -1.21
C ASP A 84 -10.05 8.89 -0.57
N CYS A 85 -10.72 8.29 0.42
CA CYS A 85 -10.20 7.12 1.13
C CYS A 85 -10.04 5.88 0.23
N PHE A 86 -10.89 5.71 -0.78
CA PHE A 86 -10.84 4.60 -1.73
C PHE A 86 -9.61 4.67 -2.63
N SER A 87 -9.37 5.83 -3.23
CA SER A 87 -8.17 6.08 -4.05
C SER A 87 -6.89 6.00 -3.22
N LYS A 88 -6.91 6.43 -1.95
CA LYS A 88 -5.80 6.24 -1.00
C LYS A 88 -5.55 4.76 -0.69
N ALA A 89 -6.61 4.00 -0.43
CA ALA A 89 -6.53 2.58 -0.13
C ALA A 89 -6.04 1.77 -1.35
N ALA A 90 -6.55 2.07 -2.55
CA ALA A 90 -6.08 1.46 -3.79
C ALA A 90 -4.61 1.78 -4.07
N MET A 91 -4.19 3.03 -3.82
CA MET A 91 -2.79 3.43 -3.92
C MET A 91 -1.90 2.66 -2.94
N ALA A 92 -2.36 2.42 -1.71
CA ALA A 92 -1.62 1.62 -0.72
C ALA A 92 -1.42 0.19 -1.22
N ILE A 93 -2.48 -0.44 -1.69
CA ILE A 93 -2.46 -1.81 -2.23
C ILE A 93 -1.52 -1.91 -3.43
N ASP A 94 -1.68 -1.06 -4.44
CA ASP A 94 -0.87 -1.09 -5.67
C ASP A 94 0.60 -0.76 -5.40
N TYR A 95 0.86 0.35 -4.68
CA TYR A 95 2.22 0.88 -4.57
C TYR A 95 3.07 0.11 -3.57
N ILE A 96 2.59 -0.08 -2.33
CA ILE A 96 3.38 -0.71 -1.28
C ILE A 96 3.65 -2.18 -1.62
N ALA A 97 2.67 -2.89 -2.21
CA ALA A 97 2.87 -4.28 -2.60
C ALA A 97 3.92 -4.44 -3.72
N ASN A 98 3.99 -3.51 -4.68
CA ASN A 98 4.88 -3.63 -5.85
C ASN A 98 6.30 -3.08 -5.62
N PHE A 99 6.45 -2.06 -4.78
CA PHE A 99 7.75 -1.43 -4.53
C PHE A 99 8.57 -2.06 -3.42
N HIS A 100 8.00 -3.05 -2.71
CA HIS A 100 8.65 -3.88 -1.70
C HIS A 100 9.51 -3.10 -0.68
N PRO A 101 8.91 -2.21 0.14
CA PRO A 101 9.65 -1.49 1.18
C PRO A 101 10.32 -2.40 2.24
N PHE A 102 9.79 -3.61 2.47
CA PHE A 102 10.19 -4.50 3.55
C PHE A 102 10.75 -5.83 3.05
N VAL A 103 11.53 -6.53 3.89
CA VAL A 103 12.03 -7.89 3.61
C VAL A 103 10.89 -8.87 3.40
N GLU A 104 9.86 -8.81 4.23
CA GLU A 104 8.67 -9.67 4.16
C GLU A 104 7.41 -8.85 4.52
N GLY A 105 6.22 -9.39 4.35
CA GLY A 105 4.99 -8.76 4.83
C GLY A 105 4.49 -7.58 4.00
N ASN A 106 5.10 -7.28 2.84
CA ASN A 106 4.72 -6.14 1.98
C ASN A 106 3.22 -6.13 1.64
N LYS A 107 2.67 -7.27 1.22
CA LYS A 107 1.26 -7.40 0.82
C LYS A 107 0.31 -7.24 2.01
N ARG A 108 0.64 -7.86 3.15
CA ARG A 108 -0.11 -7.72 4.41
C ARG A 108 -0.09 -6.27 4.89
N THR A 109 1.06 -5.62 4.81
CA THR A 109 1.23 -4.21 5.17
C THR A 109 0.40 -3.30 4.26
N ALA A 110 0.46 -3.50 2.95
CA ALA A 110 -0.31 -2.74 1.96
C ALA A 110 -1.82 -2.86 2.22
N PHE A 111 -2.29 -4.08 2.50
CA PHE A 111 -3.71 -4.34 2.76
C PHE A 111 -4.18 -3.78 4.10
N GLN A 112 -3.42 -3.97 5.18
CA GLN A 112 -3.75 -3.39 6.48
C GLN A 112 -3.73 -1.86 6.45
N LEU A 113 -2.81 -1.26 5.68
CA LEU A 113 -2.80 0.18 5.43
C LEU A 113 -4.05 0.63 4.67
N ALA A 114 -4.49 -0.12 3.67
CA ALA A 114 -5.72 0.15 2.93
C ALA A 114 -6.97 0.12 3.82
N ILE A 115 -7.12 -0.91 4.67
CA ILE A 115 -8.19 -0.98 5.68
C ILE A 115 -8.15 0.25 6.59
N ALA A 116 -6.97 0.62 7.07
CA ALA A 116 -6.83 1.76 7.97
C ALA A 116 -7.20 3.09 7.27
N LEU A 117 -6.91 3.23 5.98
CA LEU A 117 -7.28 4.40 5.18
C LEU A 117 -8.78 4.48 4.91
N LEU A 118 -9.44 3.35 4.63
CA LEU A 118 -10.90 3.26 4.51
C LEU A 118 -11.59 3.65 5.81
N ARG A 119 -11.13 3.11 6.94
CA ARG A 119 -11.66 3.44 8.27
C ARG A 119 -11.56 4.92 8.60
N ASN A 120 -10.44 5.55 8.26
CA ASN A 120 -10.28 7.00 8.39
C ASN A 120 -11.29 7.80 7.56
N GLY A 121 -11.82 7.22 6.47
CA GLY A 121 -12.87 7.79 5.64
C GLY A 121 -14.30 7.42 6.08
N GLY A 122 -14.46 6.67 7.17
CA GLY A 122 -15.76 6.20 7.65
C GLY A 122 -16.29 4.96 6.93
N TYR A 123 -15.41 4.13 6.37
CA TYR A 123 -15.77 2.90 5.68
C TYR A 123 -15.06 1.69 6.28
N GLU A 124 -15.77 0.56 6.33
CA GLU A 124 -15.18 -0.75 6.61
C GLU A 124 -15.30 -1.65 5.40
N LEU A 125 -14.32 -2.54 5.25
CA LEU A 125 -14.31 -3.55 4.21
C LEU A 125 -15.13 -4.75 4.70
N ASP A 126 -15.93 -5.32 3.82
CA ASP A 126 -16.72 -6.51 4.13
C ASP A 126 -15.77 -7.70 4.37
N ASP A 127 -15.84 -8.33 5.54
CA ASP A 127 -15.02 -9.49 5.89
C ASP A 127 -15.67 -10.78 5.36
N ASP A 128 -15.61 -10.96 4.04
CA ASP A 128 -16.17 -12.12 3.35
C ASP A 128 -15.13 -12.87 2.49
N THR A 129 -15.55 -13.99 1.92
CA THR A 129 -14.70 -14.81 1.05
C THR A 129 -14.28 -14.08 -0.22
N ALA A 130 -15.07 -13.14 -0.73
CA ALA A 130 -14.74 -12.37 -1.92
C ALA A 130 -13.57 -11.41 -1.62
N THR A 131 -13.56 -10.79 -0.45
CA THR A 131 -12.45 -9.99 0.06
C THR A 131 -11.17 -10.82 0.17
N ALA A 132 -11.25 -12.01 0.76
CA ALA A 132 -10.10 -12.90 0.86
C ALA A 132 -9.53 -13.28 -0.52
N SER A 133 -10.40 -13.63 -1.47
CA SER A 133 -10.00 -13.93 -2.86
C SER A 133 -9.37 -12.71 -3.54
N PHE A 134 -9.97 -11.52 -3.41
CA PHE A 134 -9.46 -10.31 -4.01
C PHE A 134 -8.03 -9.98 -3.55
N ILE A 135 -7.73 -10.14 -2.25
CA ILE A 135 -6.38 -9.94 -1.71
C ILE A 135 -5.36 -10.87 -2.39
N ILE A 136 -5.75 -12.13 -2.62
CA ILE A 136 -4.91 -13.13 -3.29
C ILE A 136 -4.71 -12.77 -4.77
N GLU A 137 -5.74 -12.30 -5.44
CA GLU A 137 -5.65 -11.97 -6.86
C GLU A 137 -4.88 -10.67 -7.11
N VAL A 138 -5.07 -9.65 -6.29
CA VAL A 138 -4.22 -8.44 -6.26
C VAL A 138 -2.76 -8.82 -6.09
N ALA A 139 -2.47 -9.79 -5.22
CA ALA A 139 -1.13 -10.30 -4.99
C ALA A 139 -0.49 -10.97 -6.21
N SER A 140 -1.26 -11.27 -7.26
CA SER A 140 -0.80 -11.82 -8.54
C SER A 140 -0.55 -10.75 -9.62
N GLY A 141 -0.82 -9.47 -9.33
CA GLY A 141 -0.55 -8.34 -10.25
C GLY A 141 -1.54 -8.24 -11.40
N LEU A 142 -2.72 -8.84 -11.27
CA LEU A 142 -3.77 -8.90 -12.30
C LEU A 142 -4.66 -7.66 -12.35
N TYR A 143 -4.62 -6.80 -11.33
CA TYR A 143 -5.49 -5.63 -11.21
C TYR A 143 -4.71 -4.33 -11.40
N SER A 144 -5.27 -3.42 -12.17
CA SER A 144 -4.89 -2.01 -12.18
C SER A 144 -5.34 -1.32 -10.90
N ARG A 145 -4.73 -0.16 -10.57
CA ARG A 145 -5.15 0.63 -9.40
C ARG A 145 -6.61 1.05 -9.50
N GLU A 146 -7.07 1.38 -10.70
CA GLU A 146 -8.43 1.82 -10.96
C GLU A 146 -9.43 0.67 -10.74
N GLU A 147 -9.08 -0.57 -11.11
CA GLU A 147 -9.88 -1.75 -10.80
C GLU A 147 -9.89 -2.07 -9.30
N ILE A 148 -8.76 -1.88 -8.61
CA ILE A 148 -8.68 -2.03 -7.14
C ILE A 148 -9.60 -1.02 -6.46
N GLU A 149 -9.54 0.25 -6.87
CA GLU A 149 -10.37 1.31 -6.32
C GLU A 149 -11.86 1.03 -6.47
N GLU A 150 -12.29 0.64 -7.69
CA GLU A 150 -13.68 0.30 -7.97
C GLU A 150 -14.14 -0.91 -7.16
N TRP A 151 -13.27 -1.91 -7.00
CA TRP A 151 -13.58 -3.07 -6.17
C TRP A 151 -13.78 -2.65 -4.70
N LEU A 152 -12.91 -1.80 -4.15
CA LEU A 152 -13.05 -1.31 -2.77
C LEU A 152 -14.36 -0.54 -2.57
N ARG A 153 -14.79 0.28 -3.54
CA ARG A 153 -16.07 1.00 -3.45
C ARG A 153 -17.28 0.08 -3.38
N ARG A 154 -17.21 -1.10 -4.02
CA ARG A 154 -18.32 -2.07 -4.07
C ARG A 154 -18.38 -3.02 -2.88
N ASN A 155 -17.25 -3.22 -2.19
CA ASN A 155 -17.09 -4.22 -1.13
C ASN A 155 -16.79 -3.56 0.22
N THR A 156 -17.26 -2.33 0.40
CA THR A 156 -17.19 -1.60 1.66
C THR A 156 -18.57 -1.08 2.02
N HIS A 157 -18.80 -0.90 3.31
CA HIS A 157 -19.97 -0.23 3.84
C HIS A 157 -19.58 0.96 4.71
N GLN A 158 -20.42 1.99 4.72
CA GLN A 158 -20.21 3.15 5.56
C GLN A 158 -20.50 2.78 7.02
N VAL A 159 -19.58 3.13 7.91
CA VAL A 159 -19.77 3.04 9.35
C VAL A 159 -19.92 4.44 9.93
N ILE A 160 -20.96 4.64 10.74
CA ILE A 160 -21.10 5.86 11.53
C ILE A 160 -20.13 5.72 12.71
N LEU A 161 -19.08 6.54 12.72
CA LEU A 161 -18.17 6.69 13.86
C LEU A 161 -18.79 7.58 14.94
#